data_AF-A0AAD8AB73-F1
#
_entry.id   AF-A0AAD8AB73-F1
#
_cell.length_a   1.000
_cell.length_b   1.000
_cell.length_c   1.000
_cell.angle_alpha   90.00
_cell.angle_beta   90.00
_cell.angle_gamma   90.00
#
_symmetry.space_group_name_H-M   'P 1'
#
loop_
_entity.id
_entity.type
_entity.pdbx_description
1 polymer ?
#
loop_
_entity_poly.entity_id
_entity_poly.type
_entity_poly.pdbx_seq_one_letter_code
_entity_poly.pdbx_strand_id
1 'polypeptide(L)'
;MSEIIWLAFFRHDTLMEEFFEDINIPFDCEFFMAQRNNNYIVLTEVYRVSSTSSLHTHHFGNWNLHDGFSHTNDTFYQRRSNLHGFVIKTGTIHDNPIQIKREINDKPVEIGGYFGEVWKILEKTLNFRSDYYKPSDYSYGSRLPNGTWNGLMSMLLKDEIEISAADFYWTAARAEVVDFIAPIIWMTMHIKKSHSIELEWNNFLMPFNWNLWLTLLITVFCAALFLFVTMKMVFQWQNKQIPLTDFNAAEAILYVCGVVCMQGQKWIPSYISGRIMVLVIYLMGVVLYMSYSASLISSIMTRKYVLPFTDFHTFLKDGSYTLGALKGSAELDFFKVSS
;
A
#
# COMPACT_ATOMS: atom_id res chain seq x y z
N MET A 1 1.16 31.96 -9.71
CA MET A 1 0.48 32.58 -10.86
C MET A 1 0.37 34.05 -10.54
N SER A 2 0.86 34.92 -11.42
CA SER A 2 0.68 36.36 -11.24
C SER A 2 -0.82 36.68 -11.18
N GLU A 3 -1.28 37.37 -10.14
CA GLU A 3 -2.66 37.88 -10.07
C GLU A 3 -2.90 39.03 -11.07
N ILE A 4 -1.83 39.55 -11.67
CA ILE A 4 -1.84 40.70 -12.55
C ILE A 4 -1.75 40.24 -14.00
N ILE A 5 -2.74 40.66 -14.78
CA ILE A 5 -2.79 40.53 -16.24
C ILE A 5 -2.31 41.85 -16.84
N TRP A 6 -1.29 41.79 -17.68
CA TRP A 6 -0.74 42.95 -18.37
C TRP A 6 -1.35 43.05 -19.76
N LEU A 7 -1.79 44.26 -20.13
CA LEU A 7 -2.25 44.58 -21.49
C LEU A 7 -1.52 45.83 -21.96
N ALA A 8 -0.79 45.69 -23.07
CA ALA A 8 -0.05 46.80 -23.67
C ALA A 8 -0.51 47.03 -25.12
N PHE A 9 -0.70 48.29 -25.49
CA PHE A 9 -1.17 48.70 -26.81
C PHE A 9 0.00 49.13 -27.69
N PHE A 10 0.08 48.53 -28.88
CA PHE A 10 1.19 48.73 -29.81
C PHE A 10 0.69 49.27 -31.15
N ARG A 11 1.56 50.04 -31.81
CA ARG A 11 1.30 50.50 -33.19
C ARG A 11 1.56 49.35 -34.16
N HIS A 12 0.98 49.42 -35.35
CA HIS A 12 1.13 48.36 -36.35
C HIS A 12 2.61 48.13 -36.77
N ASP A 13 3.42 49.19 -36.71
CA ASP A 13 4.79 49.19 -37.21
C ASP A 13 5.83 48.75 -36.16
N THR A 14 5.42 48.46 -34.92
CA THR A 14 6.38 48.05 -33.86
C THR A 14 6.73 46.57 -34.00
N LEU A 15 8.01 46.28 -34.21
CA LEU A 15 8.54 44.92 -34.20
C LEU A 15 8.58 44.39 -32.76
N MET A 16 7.87 43.29 -32.50
CA MET A 16 7.75 42.71 -31.15
C MET A 16 9.10 42.26 -30.59
N GLU A 17 9.96 41.73 -31.45
CA GLU A 17 11.28 41.23 -31.07
C GLU A 17 12.19 42.36 -30.56
N GLU A 18 12.17 43.52 -31.21
CA GLU A 18 12.96 44.70 -30.79
C GLU A 18 12.45 45.28 -29.47
N PHE A 19 11.12 45.35 -29.28
CA PHE A 19 10.57 45.94 -28.06
C PHE A 19 10.82 45.07 -26.81
N PHE A 20 10.76 43.75 -26.95
CA PHE A 20 10.97 42.82 -25.84
C PHE A 20 12.38 42.22 -25.79
N GLU A 21 13.34 42.81 -26.50
CA GLU A 21 14.73 42.34 -26.48
C GLU A 21 15.29 42.37 -25.05
N ASP A 22 15.10 43.51 -24.36
CA ASP A 22 15.59 43.76 -23.00
C ASP A 22 14.55 43.48 -21.89
N ILE A 23 13.36 42.97 -22.26
CA ILE A 23 12.27 42.74 -21.31
C ILE A 23 12.04 41.24 -21.15
N ASN A 24 12.29 40.74 -19.93
CA ASN A 24 11.94 39.38 -19.56
C ASN A 24 10.46 39.31 -19.17
N ILE A 25 9.67 38.53 -19.90
CA ILE A 25 8.29 38.20 -19.56
C ILE A 25 8.27 36.76 -19.05
N PRO A 26 8.17 36.54 -17.72
CA PRO A 26 8.19 35.21 -17.14
C PRO A 26 7.04 34.33 -17.63
N PHE A 27 7.26 33.02 -17.60
CA PHE A 27 6.28 32.03 -18.09
C PHE A 27 4.94 32.05 -17.32
N ASP A 28 4.97 32.40 -16.03
CA ASP A 28 3.81 32.50 -15.14
C ASP A 28 3.09 33.86 -15.19
N CYS A 29 3.54 34.75 -16.08
CA CYS A 29 2.95 36.05 -16.33
C CYS A 29 1.96 35.99 -17.50
N GLU A 30 0.77 36.57 -17.32
CA GLU A 30 -0.17 36.84 -18.41
C GLU A 30 0.09 38.22 -18.99
N PHE A 31 0.77 38.27 -20.14
CA PHE A 31 1.06 39.50 -20.86
C PHE A 31 0.45 39.45 -22.26
N PHE A 32 -0.46 40.37 -22.54
CA PHE A 32 -1.12 40.54 -23.83
C PHE A 32 -0.67 41.81 -24.52
N MET A 33 -0.33 41.67 -25.80
CA MET A 33 -0.12 42.74 -26.74
C MET A 33 -1.39 42.94 -27.57
N ALA A 34 -1.91 44.16 -27.59
CA ALA A 34 -2.98 44.58 -28.49
C ALA A 34 -2.41 45.41 -29.64
N GLN A 35 -2.49 44.89 -30.86
CA GLN A 35 -2.09 45.60 -32.08
C GLN A 35 -3.30 45.88 -32.96
N ARG A 36 -3.43 47.14 -33.41
CA ARG A 36 -4.49 47.53 -34.34
C ARG A 36 -4.09 47.17 -35.78
N ASN A 37 -4.91 46.37 -36.43
CA ASN A 37 -4.79 46.07 -37.86
C ASN A 37 -6.06 46.55 -38.58
N ASN A 38 -5.99 47.74 -39.17
CA ASN A 38 -7.11 48.43 -39.83
C ASN A 38 -8.35 48.56 -38.91
N ASN A 39 -9.33 47.67 -39.11
CA ASN A 39 -10.64 47.69 -38.45
C ASN A 39 -10.76 46.74 -37.24
N TYR A 40 -9.77 45.88 -36.99
CA TYR A 40 -9.79 44.97 -35.84
C TYR A 40 -8.51 45.13 -34.99
N ILE A 41 -8.62 44.79 -33.70
CA ILE A 41 -7.49 44.72 -32.78
C ILE A 41 -7.17 43.25 -32.56
N VAL A 42 -5.92 42.87 -32.80
CA VAL A 42 -5.41 41.52 -32.54
C VAL A 42 -4.78 41.50 -31.16
N LEU A 43 -5.20 40.56 -30.32
CA LEU A 43 -4.57 40.26 -29.05
C LEU A 43 -3.65 39.06 -29.20
N THR A 44 -2.37 39.29 -28.92
CA THR A 44 -1.31 38.28 -28.94
C THR A 44 -0.72 38.18 -27.55
N GLU A 45 -0.75 37.00 -26.98
CA GLU A 45 -0.06 36.68 -25.73
C GLU A 45 1.44 36.50 -25.99
N VAL A 46 2.27 36.99 -25.06
CA VAL A 46 3.72 36.99 -25.20
C VAL A 46 4.36 36.47 -23.91
N TYR A 47 5.30 35.54 -24.01
CA TYR A 47 6.02 35.00 -22.85
C TYR A 47 7.38 34.41 -23.24
N ARG A 48 8.24 34.17 -22.25
CA ARG A 48 9.48 33.39 -22.39
C ARG A 48 9.42 32.19 -21.43
N VAL A 49 9.96 31.05 -21.86
CA VAL A 49 10.06 29.85 -20.99
C VAL A 49 11.14 30.07 -19.92
N SER A 50 12.24 30.68 -20.31
CA SER A 50 13.34 31.12 -19.46
C SER A 50 13.87 32.47 -19.94
N SER A 51 14.56 33.22 -19.09
CA SER A 51 15.14 34.53 -19.43
C SER A 51 16.09 34.47 -20.64
N THR A 52 16.70 33.31 -20.89
CA THR A 52 17.61 33.07 -22.03
C THR A 52 16.92 32.52 -23.26
N SER A 53 15.66 32.10 -23.16
CA SER A 53 14.87 31.54 -24.27
C SER A 53 14.33 32.64 -25.19
N SER A 54 14.05 32.27 -26.45
CA SER A 54 13.39 33.14 -27.41
C SER A 54 11.99 33.56 -26.94
N LEU A 55 11.55 34.72 -27.40
CA LEU A 55 10.19 35.19 -27.18
C LEU A 55 9.19 34.27 -27.90
N HIS A 56 8.20 33.78 -27.17
CA HIS A 56 7.10 33.00 -27.73
C HIS A 56 5.83 33.85 -27.77
N THR A 57 5.08 33.69 -28.85
CA THR A 57 3.83 34.41 -29.08
C THR A 57 2.70 33.43 -29.34
N HIS A 58 1.52 33.74 -28.82
CA HIS A 58 0.32 32.95 -29.03
C HIS A 58 -0.85 33.87 -29.37
N HIS A 59 -1.54 33.60 -30.47
CA HIS A 59 -2.72 34.38 -30.85
C HIS A 59 -3.89 34.09 -29.90
N PHE A 60 -4.34 35.09 -29.14
CA PHE A 60 -5.38 34.93 -28.14
C PHE A 60 -6.78 35.25 -28.67
N GLY A 61 -6.90 36.31 -29.48
CA GLY A 61 -8.20 36.68 -30.01
C GLY A 61 -8.21 37.99 -30.79
N ASN A 62 -9.40 38.32 -31.29
CA ASN A 62 -9.68 39.49 -32.10
C ASN A 62 -10.77 40.33 -31.44
N TRP A 63 -10.63 41.65 -31.51
CA TRP A 63 -11.67 42.58 -31.12
C TRP A 63 -12.10 43.44 -32.30
N ASN A 64 -13.41 43.54 -32.51
CA ASN A 64 -14.03 44.38 -33.51
C ASN A 64 -15.11 45.27 -32.87
N LEU A 65 -15.36 46.45 -33.46
CA LEU A 65 -16.39 47.38 -32.98
C LEU A 65 -17.81 46.82 -33.13
N HIS A 66 -18.06 45.99 -34.14
CA HIS A 66 -19.38 45.42 -34.42
C HIS A 66 -19.64 44.10 -33.69
N ASP A 67 -18.67 43.19 -33.71
CA ASP A 67 -18.83 41.81 -33.18
C ASP A 67 -18.30 41.64 -31.74
N GLY A 68 -17.64 42.66 -31.19
CA GLY A 68 -17.05 42.60 -29.85
C GLY A 68 -15.76 41.79 -29.79
N PHE A 69 -15.49 41.20 -28.62
CA PHE A 69 -14.30 40.39 -28.37
C PHE A 69 -14.56 38.92 -28.69
N SER A 70 -13.72 38.34 -29.55
CA SER A 70 -13.70 36.91 -29.85
C SER A 70 -12.35 36.35 -29.41
N HIS A 71 -12.36 35.42 -28.46
CA HIS A 71 -11.13 34.77 -27.94
C HIS A 71 -11.14 33.27 -28.18
N THR A 72 -9.96 32.63 -28.06
CA THR A 72 -9.87 31.17 -27.97
C THR A 72 -10.43 30.68 -26.63
N ASN A 73 -11.03 29.48 -26.60
CA ASN A 73 -11.58 28.89 -25.38
C ASN A 73 -10.54 28.12 -24.55
N ASP A 74 -9.25 28.29 -24.87
CA ASP A 74 -8.16 27.54 -24.26
C ASP A 74 -7.77 28.13 -22.90
N THR A 75 -7.62 27.26 -21.92
CA THR A 75 -7.11 27.65 -20.58
C THR A 75 -5.66 28.12 -20.66
N PHE A 76 -5.22 28.90 -19.66
CA PHE A 76 -3.83 29.40 -19.56
C PHE A 76 -2.78 28.29 -19.77
N TYR A 77 -2.99 27.13 -19.12
CA TYR A 77 -2.08 25.99 -19.20
C TYR A 77 -2.09 25.29 -20.55
N GLN A 78 -3.25 25.23 -21.23
CA GLN A 78 -3.33 24.66 -22.58
C GLN A 78 -2.60 25.52 -23.60
N ARG A 79 -2.69 26.84 -23.49
CA ARG A 79 -1.94 27.77 -24.38
C ARG A 79 -0.43 27.66 -24.19
N ARG A 80 0.02 27.23 -23.01
CA ARG A 80 1.42 27.09 -22.61
C ARG A 80 1.86 25.64 -22.41
N SER A 81 1.20 24.69 -23.06
CA SER A 81 1.47 23.26 -22.82
C SER A 81 2.77 22.76 -23.46
N ASN A 82 3.58 23.64 -24.08
CA ASN A 82 4.79 23.27 -24.82
C ASN A 82 5.96 24.15 -24.35
N LEU A 83 7.01 23.50 -23.83
CA LEU A 83 8.23 24.12 -23.34
C LEU A 83 9.35 24.15 -24.40
N HIS A 84 9.02 23.86 -25.66
CA HIS A 84 9.88 24.02 -26.83
C HIS A 84 11.26 23.35 -26.74
N GLY A 85 11.34 22.22 -26.02
CA GLY A 85 12.58 21.47 -25.82
C GLY A 85 13.53 22.10 -24.80
N PHE A 86 13.05 23.02 -23.96
CA PHE A 86 13.83 23.60 -22.86
C PHE A 86 14.44 22.51 -21.99
N VAL A 87 15.70 22.69 -21.57
CA VAL A 87 16.44 21.70 -20.81
C VAL A 87 16.33 22.04 -19.32
N ILE A 88 15.59 21.22 -18.57
CA ILE A 88 15.38 21.39 -17.14
C ILE A 88 16.43 20.61 -16.35
N LYS A 89 17.15 21.28 -15.46
CA LYS A 89 18.10 20.62 -14.56
C LYS A 89 17.34 19.86 -13.48
N THR A 90 17.37 18.53 -13.56
CA THR A 90 16.53 17.64 -12.76
C THR A 90 17.39 16.84 -11.78
N GLY A 91 17.16 17.02 -10.48
CA GLY A 91 17.77 16.19 -9.45
C GLY A 91 17.06 14.85 -9.29
N THR A 92 17.79 13.75 -9.23
CA THR A 92 17.23 12.42 -8.98
C THR A 92 18.14 11.58 -8.11
N ILE A 93 17.57 10.53 -7.52
CA ILE A 93 18.25 9.55 -6.68
C ILE A 93 17.76 8.15 -7.06
N HIS A 94 18.61 7.14 -6.90
CA HIS A 94 18.21 5.75 -7.10
C HIS A 94 17.60 5.21 -5.80
N ASP A 95 16.27 5.10 -5.75
CA ASP A 95 15.55 4.42 -4.67
C ASP A 95 14.14 4.02 -5.12
N ASN A 96 13.65 2.86 -4.71
CA ASN A 96 12.33 2.43 -5.17
C ASN A 96 11.23 3.33 -4.56
N PRO A 97 10.36 3.96 -5.38
CA PRO A 97 9.97 3.47 -6.71
C PRO A 97 10.55 4.24 -7.92
N ILE A 98 11.58 5.07 -7.76
CA ILE A 98 12.33 5.70 -8.85
C ILE A 98 13.70 5.04 -9.10
N GLN A 99 14.01 4.71 -10.34
CA GLN A 99 15.23 3.96 -10.66
C GLN A 99 16.07 4.70 -11.67
N ILE A 100 17.35 4.86 -11.40
CA ILE A 100 18.32 5.23 -12.43
C ILE A 100 18.58 3.97 -13.28
N LYS A 101 18.09 3.96 -14.52
CA LYS A 101 18.20 2.84 -15.48
C LYS A 101 19.57 2.83 -16.16
N ARG A 102 20.09 4.02 -16.49
CA ARG A 102 21.37 4.19 -17.18
C ARG A 102 22.11 5.39 -16.65
N GLU A 103 23.40 5.21 -16.46
CA GLU A 103 24.32 6.21 -15.94
C GLU A 103 25.62 6.18 -16.74
N ILE A 104 26.17 7.36 -17.06
CA ILE A 104 27.42 7.52 -17.81
C ILE A 104 28.30 8.51 -17.03
N ASN A 105 29.52 8.12 -16.70
CA ASN A 105 30.47 8.96 -15.94
C ASN A 105 29.88 9.55 -14.65
N ASP A 106 29.16 8.74 -13.87
CA ASP A 106 28.50 9.17 -12.62
C ASP A 106 27.40 10.23 -12.81
N LYS A 107 26.94 10.42 -14.05
CA LYS A 107 25.80 11.28 -14.39
C LYS A 107 24.61 10.41 -14.83
N PRO A 108 23.45 10.53 -14.18
CA PRO A 108 22.25 9.81 -14.61
C PRO A 108 21.87 10.27 -16.02
N VAL A 109 21.52 9.32 -16.90
CA VAL A 109 21.12 9.61 -18.28
C VAL A 109 19.70 9.15 -18.55
N GLU A 110 19.28 8.07 -17.89
CA GLU A 110 17.92 7.57 -18.01
C GLU A 110 17.39 7.17 -16.63
N ILE A 111 16.21 7.69 -16.30
CA ILE A 111 15.43 7.28 -15.13
C ILE A 111 14.25 6.38 -15.53
N GLY A 112 13.74 5.66 -14.56
CA GLY A 112 12.64 4.70 -14.67
C GLY A 112 12.02 4.43 -13.32
N GLY A 113 11.36 3.29 -13.18
CA GLY A 113 10.46 3.05 -12.05
C GLY A 113 9.18 3.89 -12.17
N TYR A 114 8.31 3.84 -11.18
CA TYR A 114 7.01 4.50 -11.22
C TYR A 114 7.13 6.01 -11.48
N PHE A 115 7.91 6.72 -10.66
CA PHE A 115 8.07 8.17 -10.83
C PHE A 115 8.89 8.54 -12.07
N GLY A 116 9.83 7.69 -12.49
CA GLY A 116 10.57 7.93 -13.74
C GLY A 116 9.68 7.82 -14.99
N GLU A 117 8.72 6.89 -15.01
CA GLU A 117 7.75 6.82 -16.11
C GLU A 117 6.75 7.99 -16.07
N VAL A 118 6.30 8.42 -14.89
CA VAL A 118 5.49 9.66 -14.74
C VAL A 118 6.26 10.87 -15.27
N TRP A 119 7.53 11.00 -14.91
CA TRP A 119 8.40 12.08 -15.38
C TRP A 119 8.59 12.07 -16.89
N LYS A 120 8.81 10.88 -17.50
CA LYS A 120 8.88 10.71 -18.96
C LYS A 120 7.59 11.12 -19.67
N ILE A 121 6.43 10.84 -19.07
CA ILE A 121 5.14 11.29 -19.61
C ILE A 121 5.08 12.82 -19.58
N LEU A 122 5.48 13.46 -18.48
CA LEU A 122 5.55 14.92 -18.39
C LEU A 122 6.51 15.52 -19.42
N GLU A 123 7.71 14.95 -19.56
CA GLU A 123 8.73 15.35 -20.53
C GLU A 123 8.19 15.32 -21.96
N LYS A 124 7.45 14.25 -22.31
CA LYS A 124 6.82 14.10 -23.63
C LYS A 124 5.63 15.04 -23.82
N THR A 125 4.75 15.16 -22.83
CA THR A 125 3.52 15.96 -22.94
C THR A 125 3.80 17.45 -22.97
N LEU A 126 4.75 17.92 -22.16
CA LEU A 126 5.14 19.32 -22.08
C LEU A 126 6.29 19.68 -23.02
N ASN A 127 6.86 18.70 -23.74
CA ASN A 127 7.97 18.88 -24.69
C ASN A 127 9.14 19.67 -24.08
N PHE A 128 9.69 19.18 -22.97
CA PHE A 128 10.97 19.63 -22.44
C PHE A 128 12.00 18.50 -22.52
N ARG A 129 13.24 18.77 -22.12
CA ARG A 129 14.28 17.77 -21.97
C ARG A 129 14.82 17.82 -20.54
N SER A 130 15.19 16.68 -19.99
CA SER A 130 15.78 16.63 -18.65
C SER A 130 17.29 16.51 -18.71
N ASP A 131 18.01 17.35 -17.97
CA ASP A 131 19.42 17.10 -17.66
C ASP A 131 19.53 16.63 -16.20
N TYR A 132 19.88 15.36 -16.00
CA TYR A 132 19.82 14.75 -14.68
C TYR A 132 21.10 14.93 -13.87
N TYR A 133 20.91 15.17 -12.58
CA TYR A 133 21.97 15.27 -11.59
C TYR A 133 21.61 14.42 -10.37
N LYS A 134 22.62 13.92 -9.66
CA LYS A 134 22.43 13.21 -8.39
C LYS A 134 23.33 13.84 -7.32
N PRO A 135 22.92 13.80 -6.04
CA PRO A 135 23.74 14.32 -4.96
C PRO A 135 24.92 13.38 -4.68
N SER A 136 26.05 13.93 -4.27
CA SER A 136 27.26 13.16 -3.96
C SER A 136 27.13 12.29 -2.70
N ASP A 137 26.23 12.65 -1.79
CA ASP A 137 25.96 11.92 -0.55
C ASP A 137 24.80 10.90 -0.68
N TYR A 138 24.21 10.77 -1.87
CA TYR A 138 23.08 9.87 -2.13
C TYR A 138 21.93 10.07 -1.13
N SER A 139 21.68 11.31 -0.72
CA SER A 139 20.63 11.65 0.25
C SER A 139 19.53 12.49 -0.38
N TYR A 140 18.29 12.29 0.06
CA TYR A 140 17.18 13.21 -0.26
C TYR A 140 17.43 14.61 0.31
N GLY A 141 18.07 14.67 1.47
CA GLY A 141 18.30 15.90 2.21
C GLY A 141 17.55 15.95 3.53
N SER A 142 18.31 16.23 4.58
CA SER A 142 17.90 16.40 5.96
C SER A 142 18.49 17.70 6.49
N ARG A 143 17.81 18.33 7.44
CA ARG A 143 18.32 19.54 8.07
C ARG A 143 19.43 19.18 9.06
N LEU A 144 20.63 19.65 8.79
CA LEU A 144 21.80 19.42 9.63
C LEU A 144 21.73 20.31 10.90
N PRO A 145 22.49 19.99 11.97
CA PRO A 145 22.49 20.76 13.22
C PRO A 145 22.92 22.23 13.07
N ASN A 146 23.73 22.52 12.05
CA ASN A 146 24.14 23.88 11.69
C ASN A 146 23.05 24.67 10.93
N GLY A 147 21.88 24.06 10.71
CA GLY A 147 20.75 24.66 9.99
C GLY A 147 20.79 24.50 8.47
N THR A 148 21.89 24.00 7.89
CA THR A 148 22.00 23.79 6.42
C THR A 148 21.36 22.47 5.99
N TRP A 149 20.99 22.37 4.73
CA TRP A 149 20.49 21.13 4.12
C TRP A 149 21.61 20.38 3.41
N ASN A 150 21.48 19.06 3.29
CA ASN A 150 22.31 18.21 2.43
C ASN A 150 21.48 17.56 1.30
N GLY A 151 22.08 16.66 0.52
CA GLY A 151 21.37 15.90 -0.51
C GLY A 151 20.72 16.74 -1.61
N LEU A 152 19.68 16.18 -2.22
CA LEU A 152 18.87 16.85 -3.25
C LEU A 152 18.27 18.18 -2.76
N MET A 153 17.87 18.27 -1.49
CA MET A 153 17.41 19.55 -0.90
C MET A 153 18.49 20.64 -0.97
N SER A 154 19.76 20.30 -0.68
CA SER A 154 20.84 21.28 -0.82
C SER A 154 21.04 21.73 -2.25
N MET A 155 20.87 20.84 -3.23
CA MET A 155 21.05 21.17 -4.65
C MET A 155 19.94 22.10 -5.14
N LEU A 156 18.69 21.87 -4.71
CA LEU A 156 17.56 22.78 -4.98
C LEU A 156 17.80 24.16 -4.39
N LEU A 157 18.20 24.25 -3.12
CA LEU A 157 18.40 25.53 -2.42
C LEU A 157 19.62 26.34 -2.91
N LYS A 158 20.52 25.70 -3.67
CA LYS A 158 21.69 26.34 -4.27
C LYS A 158 21.51 26.64 -5.77
N ASP A 159 20.30 26.44 -6.30
CA ASP A 159 19.99 26.56 -7.73
C ASP A 159 20.90 25.69 -8.63
N GLU A 160 21.44 24.59 -8.09
CA GLU A 160 22.21 23.60 -8.87
C GLU A 160 21.28 22.77 -9.77
N ILE A 161 20.04 22.56 -9.29
CA ILE A 161 18.93 21.92 -10.01
C ILE A 161 17.66 22.77 -9.86
N GLU A 162 16.78 22.72 -10.85
CA GLU A 162 15.55 23.51 -10.90
C GLU A 162 14.35 22.73 -10.36
N ILE A 163 14.38 21.41 -10.52
CA ILE A 163 13.34 20.51 -10.02
C ILE A 163 13.99 19.20 -9.57
N SER A 164 13.33 18.48 -8.67
CA SER A 164 13.73 17.12 -8.34
C SER A 164 12.65 16.12 -8.72
N ALA A 165 13.04 15.14 -9.55
CA ALA A 165 12.27 13.94 -9.80
C ALA A 165 12.77 12.85 -8.86
N ALA A 166 12.13 12.75 -7.69
CA ALA A 166 12.37 11.73 -6.68
C ALA A 166 11.14 11.58 -5.78
N ASP A 167 11.10 10.51 -4.99
CA ASP A 167 10.04 10.17 -4.05
C ASP A 167 10.20 10.89 -2.70
N PHE A 168 10.02 12.21 -2.71
CA PHE A 168 10.07 12.99 -1.47
C PHE A 168 8.84 12.81 -0.60
N TYR A 169 9.08 12.63 0.70
CA TYR A 169 8.08 12.88 1.72
C TYR A 169 7.81 14.38 1.88
N TRP A 170 6.53 14.73 1.85
CA TRP A 170 6.03 16.05 2.20
C TRP A 170 6.09 16.23 3.72
N THR A 171 7.15 16.91 4.20
CA THR A 171 7.30 17.27 5.62
C THR A 171 7.22 18.79 5.79
N ALA A 172 6.80 19.26 6.97
CA ALA A 172 6.71 20.68 7.27
C ALA A 172 8.06 21.39 7.07
N ALA A 173 9.15 20.81 7.60
CA ALA A 173 10.49 21.37 7.48
C ALA A 173 10.97 21.53 6.03
N ARG A 174 10.57 20.64 5.11
CA ARG A 174 10.91 20.77 3.69
C ARG A 174 9.99 21.77 2.99
N ALA A 175 8.70 21.75 3.30
CA ALA A 175 7.71 22.66 2.72
C ALA A 175 7.95 24.14 3.11
N GLU A 176 8.71 24.41 4.18
CA GLU A 176 9.15 25.77 4.54
C GLU A 176 10.18 26.35 3.55
N VAL A 177 10.89 25.51 2.80
CA VAL A 177 12.04 25.93 1.98
C VAL A 177 11.92 25.56 0.50
N VAL A 178 11.06 24.61 0.14
CA VAL A 178 10.77 24.25 -1.25
C VAL A 178 9.27 24.00 -1.46
N ASP A 179 8.81 24.28 -2.67
CA ASP A 179 7.44 23.99 -3.09
C ASP A 179 7.30 22.53 -3.57
N PHE A 180 6.15 21.93 -3.28
CA PHE A 180 5.82 20.56 -3.67
C PHE A 180 4.68 20.52 -4.68
N ILE A 181 4.76 19.57 -5.61
CA ILE A 181 3.61 19.17 -6.42
C ILE A 181 2.63 18.33 -5.58
N ALA A 182 1.38 18.25 -6.03
CA ALA A 182 0.38 17.43 -5.35
C ALA A 182 0.85 15.97 -5.18
N PRO A 183 0.66 15.37 -4.00
CA PRO A 183 1.19 14.05 -3.68
C PRO A 183 0.50 12.99 -4.54
N ILE A 184 1.31 12.13 -5.15
CA ILE A 184 0.84 11.08 -6.07
C ILE A 184 0.58 9.76 -5.31
N ILE A 185 1.35 9.50 -4.24
CA ILE A 185 1.29 8.26 -3.45
C ILE A 185 1.23 8.60 -1.96
N TRP A 186 0.46 7.81 -1.22
CA TRP A 186 0.39 7.84 0.24
C TRP A 186 1.11 6.60 0.77
N MET A 187 2.13 6.77 1.62
CA MET A 187 2.88 5.65 2.19
C MET A 187 2.46 5.37 3.64
N THR A 188 2.57 4.10 4.05
CA THR A 188 2.21 3.64 5.39
C THR A 188 3.37 2.86 6.00
N MET A 189 3.48 2.84 7.33
CA MET A 189 4.49 2.02 8.01
C MET A 189 4.16 0.54 7.85
N HIS A 190 5.17 -0.26 7.50
CA HIS A 190 5.03 -1.69 7.29
C HIS A 190 5.66 -2.49 8.43
N ILE A 191 4.94 -3.46 8.97
CA ILE A 191 5.45 -4.41 9.98
C ILE A 191 5.93 -5.66 9.25
N LYS A 192 7.17 -6.08 9.55
CA LYS A 192 7.73 -7.32 9.00
C LYS A 192 6.86 -8.50 9.43
N LYS A 193 6.34 -9.24 8.45
CA LYS A 193 5.55 -10.44 8.68
C LYS A 193 6.39 -11.50 9.40
N SER A 194 5.95 -11.95 10.58
CA SER A 194 6.57 -13.09 11.25
C SER A 194 6.42 -14.35 10.40
N HIS A 195 7.51 -15.10 10.26
CA HIS A 195 7.55 -16.37 9.52
C HIS A 195 7.30 -17.59 10.39
N SER A 196 7.04 -17.42 11.70
CA SER A 196 6.83 -18.52 12.63
C SER A 196 5.47 -19.18 12.39
N ILE A 197 5.43 -20.15 11.47
CA ILE A 197 4.42 -21.19 11.45
C ILE A 197 4.92 -22.26 12.43
N GLU A 198 4.85 -21.96 13.72
CA GLU A 198 5.08 -22.99 14.73
C GLU A 198 3.80 -23.82 14.80
N LEU A 199 3.86 -25.01 14.23
CA LEU A 199 2.87 -26.05 14.47
C LEU A 199 3.02 -26.51 15.92
N GLU A 200 2.51 -25.72 16.84
CA GLU A 200 2.40 -26.12 18.24
C GLU A 200 1.52 -27.37 18.32
N TRP A 201 1.95 -28.38 19.07
CA TRP A 201 1.17 -29.60 19.32
C TRP A 201 -0.23 -29.32 19.89
N ASN A 202 -0.41 -28.16 20.51
CA ASN A 202 -1.70 -27.70 21.01
C ASN A 202 -2.73 -27.41 19.89
N ASN A 203 -2.29 -27.22 18.64
CA ASN A 203 -3.16 -26.97 17.50
C ASN A 203 -4.13 -28.13 17.22
N PHE A 204 -3.80 -29.37 17.62
CA PHE A 204 -4.70 -30.51 17.49
C PHE A 204 -5.86 -30.49 18.50
N LEU A 205 -5.68 -29.85 19.66
CA LEU A 205 -6.73 -29.71 20.68
C LEU A 205 -7.58 -28.44 20.49
N MET A 206 -7.05 -27.47 19.73
CA MET A 206 -7.68 -26.20 19.39
C MET A 206 -9.10 -26.29 18.77
N PRO A 207 -9.48 -27.32 17.97
CA PRO A 207 -10.78 -27.33 17.30
C PRO A 207 -11.98 -27.34 18.26
N PHE A 208 -11.81 -27.89 19.46
CA PHE A 208 -12.85 -27.95 20.47
C PHE A 208 -12.44 -27.20 21.74
N ASN A 209 -13.37 -26.39 22.25
CA ASN A 209 -13.21 -25.74 23.56
C ASN A 209 -13.20 -26.79 24.67
N TRP A 210 -12.59 -26.46 25.81
CA TRP A 210 -12.53 -27.34 26.98
C TRP A 210 -13.89 -27.91 27.41
N ASN A 211 -14.94 -27.08 27.38
CA ASN A 211 -16.31 -27.51 27.70
C ASN A 211 -16.83 -28.61 26.75
N LEU A 212 -16.46 -28.56 25.47
CA LEU A 212 -16.83 -29.58 24.48
C LEU A 212 -16.05 -30.87 24.73
N TRP A 213 -14.75 -30.79 25.00
CA TRP A 213 -13.94 -31.95 25.38
C TRP A 213 -14.51 -32.69 26.59
N LEU A 214 -14.92 -31.94 27.63
CA LEU A 214 -15.54 -32.50 28.81
C LEU A 214 -16.88 -33.17 28.47
N THR A 215 -17.72 -32.52 27.64
CA THR A 215 -18.99 -33.07 27.19
C THR A 215 -18.81 -34.37 26.40
N LEU A 216 -17.77 -34.46 25.57
CA LEU A 216 -17.42 -35.68 24.83
C LEU A 216 -17.06 -36.82 25.78
N LEU A 217 -16.21 -36.56 26.78
CA LEU A 217 -15.82 -37.57 27.77
C LEU A 217 -17.02 -38.10 28.55
N ILE A 218 -17.92 -37.21 28.99
CA ILE A 218 -19.17 -37.60 29.65
C ILE A 218 -20.04 -38.44 28.71
N THR A 219 -20.20 -38.02 27.46
CA THR A 219 -21.04 -38.73 26.49
C THR A 219 -20.52 -40.14 26.21
N VAL A 220 -19.20 -40.31 26.05
CA VAL A 220 -18.55 -41.63 25.89
C VAL A 220 -18.75 -42.50 27.12
N PHE A 221 -18.59 -41.93 28.31
CA PHE A 221 -18.81 -42.65 29.57
C PHE A 221 -20.27 -43.09 29.74
N CYS A 222 -21.23 -42.20 29.45
CA CYS A 222 -22.65 -42.52 29.46
C CYS A 222 -22.99 -43.63 28.46
N ALA A 223 -22.49 -43.54 27.22
CA ALA A 223 -22.69 -44.57 26.19
C ALA A 223 -22.14 -45.93 26.62
N ALA A 224 -20.95 -45.96 27.25
CA ALA A 224 -20.37 -47.18 27.80
C ALA A 224 -21.19 -47.75 28.96
N LEU A 225 -21.71 -46.90 29.85
CA LEU A 225 -22.58 -47.30 30.95
C LEU A 225 -23.90 -47.89 30.43
N PHE A 226 -24.53 -47.26 29.44
CA PHE A 226 -25.74 -47.79 28.81
C PHE A 226 -25.49 -49.12 28.09
N LEU A 227 -24.34 -49.27 27.41
CA LEU A 227 -23.96 -50.53 26.79
C LEU A 227 -23.77 -51.62 27.86
N PHE A 228 -23.09 -51.31 28.96
CA PHE A 228 -22.89 -52.24 30.07
C PHE A 228 -24.21 -52.69 30.70
N VAL A 229 -25.10 -51.74 31.01
CA VAL A 229 -26.40 -52.03 31.62
C VAL A 229 -27.29 -52.85 30.68
N THR A 230 -27.34 -52.51 29.39
CA THR A 230 -28.14 -53.27 28.41
C THR A 230 -27.65 -54.70 28.27
N MET A 231 -26.34 -54.94 28.24
CA MET A 231 -25.79 -56.30 28.21
C MET A 231 -26.08 -57.08 29.49
N LYS A 232 -25.97 -56.44 30.65
CA LYS A 232 -26.29 -57.07 31.95
C LYS A 232 -27.78 -57.43 32.05
N MET A 233 -28.67 -56.56 31.61
CA MET A 233 -30.12 -56.77 31.62
C MET A 233 -30.51 -57.92 30.68
N VAL A 234 -29.97 -57.93 29.46
CA VAL A 234 -30.19 -59.01 28.49
C VAL A 234 -29.70 -60.35 29.04
N PHE A 235 -28.54 -60.36 29.71
CA PHE A 235 -28.01 -61.55 30.35
C PHE A 235 -28.90 -62.07 31.49
N GLN A 236 -29.33 -61.17 32.39
CA GLN A 236 -30.19 -61.52 33.52
C GLN A 236 -31.54 -62.09 33.07
N TRP A 237 -32.14 -61.55 32.01
CA TRP A 237 -33.43 -62.00 31.50
C TRP A 237 -33.40 -63.39 30.87
N GLN A 238 -32.23 -63.85 30.41
CA GLN A 238 -32.11 -65.12 29.72
C GLN A 238 -31.86 -66.32 30.61
N ASN A 239 -31.65 -66.11 31.92
CA ASN A 239 -31.46 -67.17 32.91
C ASN A 239 -30.46 -68.27 32.47
N LYS A 240 -29.49 -67.91 31.61
CA LYS A 240 -28.45 -68.82 31.12
C LYS A 240 -27.21 -68.62 31.98
N GLN A 241 -26.80 -69.69 32.67
CA GLN A 241 -25.46 -69.83 33.24
C GLN A 241 -24.42 -69.96 32.11
N ILE A 242 -24.24 -68.92 31.31
CA ILE A 242 -23.04 -68.75 30.49
C ILE A 242 -22.01 -68.07 31.41
N PRO A 243 -20.77 -68.54 31.53
CA PRO A 243 -19.80 -67.93 32.41
C PRO A 243 -19.62 -66.44 32.07
N LEU A 244 -19.94 -65.59 33.05
CA LEU A 244 -19.79 -64.14 33.07
C LEU A 244 -18.31 -63.75 33.23
N THR A 245 -17.41 -64.18 32.36
CA THR A 245 -15.99 -63.80 32.53
C THR A 245 -15.53 -62.65 31.65
N ASP A 246 -16.20 -62.33 30.53
CA ASP A 246 -15.52 -61.55 29.49
C ASP A 246 -16.33 -60.33 29.00
N PHE A 247 -17.16 -59.67 29.82
CA PHE A 247 -17.65 -58.33 29.48
C PHE A 247 -17.82 -57.45 30.71
N ASN A 248 -16.69 -56.95 31.20
CA ASN A 248 -16.63 -56.03 32.32
C ASN A 248 -17.00 -54.58 31.90
N ALA A 249 -17.30 -53.70 32.87
CA ALA A 249 -17.51 -52.28 32.62
C ALA A 249 -16.32 -51.62 31.91
N ALA A 250 -15.08 -52.07 32.22
CA ALA A 250 -13.87 -51.64 31.53
C ALA A 250 -13.88 -52.02 30.04
N GLU A 251 -14.40 -53.19 29.69
CA GLU A 251 -14.51 -53.63 28.30
C GLU A 251 -15.60 -52.85 27.55
N ALA A 252 -16.70 -52.49 28.21
CA ALA A 252 -17.71 -51.61 27.64
C ALA A 252 -17.13 -50.22 27.34
N ILE A 253 -16.29 -49.67 28.23
CA ILE A 253 -15.58 -48.40 28.00
C ILE A 253 -14.62 -48.54 26.83
N LEU A 254 -13.77 -49.58 26.81
CA LEU A 254 -12.82 -49.82 25.72
C LEU A 254 -13.54 -50.05 24.39
N TYR A 255 -14.71 -50.71 24.40
CA TYR A 255 -15.54 -50.90 23.22
C TYR A 255 -15.99 -49.57 22.64
N VAL A 256 -16.60 -48.70 23.46
CA VAL A 256 -17.07 -47.38 23.02
C VAL A 256 -15.90 -46.49 22.60
N CYS A 257 -14.79 -46.48 23.35
CA CYS A 257 -13.57 -45.78 22.96
C CYS A 257 -13.04 -46.27 21.61
N GLY A 258 -13.03 -47.58 21.36
CA GLY A 258 -12.64 -48.15 20.08
C GLY A 258 -13.55 -47.70 18.93
N VAL A 259 -14.86 -47.66 19.16
CA VAL A 259 -15.83 -47.16 18.16
C VAL A 259 -15.61 -45.67 17.84
N VAL A 260 -15.38 -44.83 18.85
CA VAL A 260 -15.06 -43.40 18.66
C VAL A 260 -13.74 -43.23 17.91
N CYS A 261 -12.76 -44.09 18.17
CA CYS A 261 -11.48 -44.14 17.45
C CYS A 261 -11.58 -44.79 16.06
N MET A 262 -12.79 -45.06 15.54
CA MET A 262 -13.01 -45.70 14.24
C MET A 262 -12.37 -47.10 14.12
N GLN A 263 -12.23 -47.82 15.22
CA GLN A 263 -11.73 -49.18 15.23
C GLN A 263 -12.86 -50.19 15.07
N GLY A 264 -12.63 -51.19 14.23
CA GLY A 264 -13.56 -52.32 14.06
C GLY A 264 -13.55 -53.24 15.28
N GLN A 265 -14.74 -53.61 15.77
CA GLN A 265 -14.89 -54.51 16.91
C GLN A 265 -15.17 -55.94 16.44
N LYS A 266 -14.51 -56.92 17.06
CA LYS A 266 -14.69 -58.36 16.73
C LYS A 266 -15.98 -58.94 17.32
N TRP A 267 -16.48 -58.35 18.40
CA TRP A 267 -17.64 -58.84 19.13
C TRP A 267 -18.90 -58.05 18.76
N ILE A 268 -19.99 -58.76 18.48
CA ILE A 268 -21.28 -58.21 18.08
C ILE A 268 -22.38 -58.85 18.96
N PRO A 269 -23.27 -58.04 19.57
CA PRO A 269 -24.38 -58.59 20.34
C PRO A 269 -25.32 -59.45 19.49
N SER A 270 -25.72 -60.61 20.03
CA SER A 270 -26.66 -61.51 19.35
C SER A 270 -28.10 -60.96 19.30
N TYR A 271 -28.48 -60.10 20.25
CA TYR A 271 -29.85 -59.60 20.44
C TYR A 271 -30.11 -58.27 19.74
N ILE A 272 -31.35 -58.07 19.30
CA ILE A 272 -31.81 -56.87 18.58
C ILE A 272 -31.59 -55.59 19.42
N SER A 273 -31.91 -55.61 20.72
CA SER A 273 -31.71 -54.46 21.61
C SER A 273 -30.23 -54.05 21.72
N GLY A 274 -29.33 -55.02 21.87
CA GLY A 274 -27.88 -54.79 21.87
C GLY A 274 -27.37 -54.29 20.52
N ARG A 275 -27.91 -54.80 19.40
CA ARG A 275 -27.57 -54.33 18.05
C ARG A 275 -28.01 -52.90 17.79
N ILE A 276 -29.20 -52.51 18.25
CA ILE A 276 -29.68 -51.12 18.15
C ILE A 276 -28.78 -50.20 18.98
N MET A 277 -28.43 -50.59 20.21
CA MET A 277 -27.52 -49.81 21.06
C MET A 277 -26.16 -49.60 20.38
N VAL A 278 -25.56 -50.68 19.88
CA VAL A 278 -24.28 -50.64 19.16
C VAL A 278 -24.38 -49.78 17.89
N LEU A 279 -25.48 -49.85 17.14
CA LEU A 279 -25.72 -49.01 15.97
C LEU A 279 -25.77 -47.52 16.33
N VAL A 280 -26.44 -47.16 17.43
CA VAL A 280 -26.48 -45.76 17.92
C VAL A 280 -25.09 -45.30 18.33
N ILE A 281 -24.30 -46.15 18.99
CA ILE A 281 -22.91 -45.84 19.37
C ILE A 281 -22.02 -45.65 18.12
N TYR A 282 -22.20 -46.47 17.08
CA TYR A 282 -21.50 -46.29 15.80
C TYR A 282 -21.88 -44.99 15.10
N LEU A 283 -23.17 -44.65 15.03
CA LEU A 283 -23.63 -43.38 14.46
C LEU A 283 -23.05 -42.19 15.23
N MET A 284 -23.08 -42.25 16.57
CA MET A 284 -22.45 -41.26 17.43
C MET A 284 -20.95 -41.12 17.10
N GLY A 285 -20.22 -42.23 17.04
CA GLY A 285 -18.79 -42.22 16.70
C GLY A 285 -18.50 -41.56 15.35
N VAL A 286 -19.28 -41.89 14.32
CA VAL A 286 -19.13 -41.32 12.96
C VAL A 286 -19.37 -39.83 12.97
N VAL A 287 -20.45 -39.36 13.61
CA VAL A 287 -20.74 -37.93 13.70
C VAL A 287 -19.62 -37.19 14.43
N LEU A 288 -19.16 -37.71 15.57
CA LEU A 288 -18.08 -37.09 16.35
C LEU A 288 -16.77 -36.99 15.56
N TYR A 289 -16.39 -38.08 14.88
CA TYR A 289 -15.18 -38.10 14.05
C TYR A 289 -15.25 -37.10 12.90
N MET A 290 -16.38 -37.07 12.18
CA MET A 290 -16.57 -36.17 11.05
C MET A 290 -16.57 -34.70 11.49
N SER A 291 -17.24 -34.38 12.61
CA SER A 291 -17.25 -33.02 13.16
C SER A 291 -15.86 -32.57 13.62
N TYR A 292 -15.12 -33.42 14.33
CA TYR A 292 -13.75 -33.10 14.74
C TYR A 292 -12.83 -32.89 13.53
N SER A 293 -12.89 -33.81 12.56
CA SER A 293 -12.10 -33.71 11.33
C SER A 293 -12.39 -32.42 10.56
N ALA A 294 -13.68 -32.07 10.39
CA ALA A 294 -14.07 -30.83 9.72
C ALA A 294 -13.58 -29.58 10.46
N SER A 295 -13.71 -29.53 11.79
CA SER A 295 -13.24 -28.40 12.59
C SER A 295 -11.72 -28.27 12.59
N LEU A 296 -10.99 -29.38 12.65
CA LEU A 296 -9.53 -29.41 12.58
C LEU A 296 -9.03 -28.94 11.20
N ILE A 297 -9.63 -29.43 10.12
CA ILE A 297 -9.30 -28.99 8.76
C ILE A 297 -9.56 -27.49 8.62
N SER A 298 -10.70 -27.01 9.11
CA SER A 298 -11.03 -25.58 9.08
C SER A 298 -10.00 -24.74 9.82
N SER A 299 -9.61 -25.13 11.03
CA SER A 299 -8.64 -24.36 11.84
C SER A 299 -7.25 -24.33 11.22
N ILE A 300 -6.78 -25.44 10.62
CA ILE A 300 -5.47 -25.51 9.95
C ILE A 300 -5.48 -24.69 8.64
N MET A 301 -6.59 -24.69 7.91
CA MET A 301 -6.73 -23.94 6.67
C MET A 301 -6.82 -22.42 6.93
N THR A 302 -7.43 -22.00 8.04
CA THR A 302 -7.49 -20.59 8.41
C THR A 302 -6.18 -20.11 9.01
N ARG A 303 -5.37 -19.42 8.21
CA ARG A 303 -4.20 -18.68 8.71
C ARG A 303 -4.67 -17.39 9.39
N LYS A 304 -4.76 -17.37 10.71
CA LYS A 304 -5.00 -16.13 11.46
C LYS A 304 -3.68 -15.39 11.63
N TYR A 305 -3.54 -14.26 10.95
CA TYR A 305 -2.45 -13.32 11.22
C TYR A 305 -2.84 -12.44 12.39
N VAL A 306 -2.29 -12.74 13.57
CA VAL A 306 -2.41 -11.86 14.73
C VAL A 306 -1.25 -10.87 14.65
N LEU A 307 -1.58 -9.58 14.53
CA LEU A 307 -0.57 -8.54 14.64
C LEU A 307 -0.06 -8.51 16.08
N PRO A 308 1.26 -8.40 16.31
CA PRO A 308 1.81 -8.37 17.66
C PRO A 308 1.36 -7.13 18.45
N PHE A 309 1.12 -6.02 17.75
CA PHE A 309 0.63 -4.77 18.31
C PHE A 309 -0.25 -4.05 17.29
N THR A 310 -1.23 -3.30 17.78
CA THR A 310 -2.12 -2.45 16.98
C THR A 310 -1.70 -0.99 16.99
N ASP A 311 -0.99 -0.58 18.06
CA ASP A 311 -0.68 0.81 18.35
C ASP A 311 0.80 1.00 18.67
N PHE A 312 1.32 2.20 18.44
CA PHE A 312 2.71 2.49 18.75
C PHE A 312 3.01 2.39 20.26
N HIS A 313 2.04 2.73 21.10
CA HIS A 313 2.19 2.61 22.55
C HIS A 313 2.24 1.14 23.03
N THR A 314 1.52 0.23 22.38
CA THR A 314 1.60 -1.20 22.70
C THR A 314 2.93 -1.79 22.22
N PHE A 315 3.43 -1.35 21.06
CA PHE A 315 4.78 -1.65 20.59
C PHE A 315 5.87 -1.23 21.60
N LEU A 316 5.81 0.00 22.13
CA LEU A 316 6.81 0.49 23.10
C LEU A 316 6.80 -0.30 24.42
N LYS A 317 5.62 -0.80 24.85
CA LYS A 317 5.49 -1.60 26.06
C LYS A 317 6.00 -3.02 25.90
N ASP A 318 5.79 -3.61 24.72
CA ASP A 318 6.16 -5.00 24.45
C ASP A 318 7.70 -5.18 24.48
N GLY A 319 8.45 -4.23 23.90
CA GLY A 319 9.92 -4.20 23.97
C GLY A 319 10.62 -5.37 23.26
N SER A 320 9.87 -6.33 22.70
CA SER A 320 10.41 -7.50 22.00
C SER A 320 10.84 -7.19 20.55
N TYR A 321 10.28 -6.12 19.98
CA TYR A 321 10.56 -5.64 18.63
C TYR A 321 11.46 -4.40 18.65
N THR A 322 12.37 -4.32 17.68
CA THR A 322 13.22 -3.16 17.47
C THR A 322 12.73 -2.35 16.26
N LEU A 323 12.78 -1.02 16.38
CA LEU A 323 12.47 -0.10 15.29
C LEU A 323 13.73 0.17 14.47
N GLY A 324 13.66 -0.06 13.16
CA GLY A 324 14.67 0.35 12.21
C GLY A 324 14.16 1.52 11.37
N ALA A 325 14.96 2.57 11.23
CA ALA A 325 14.70 3.68 10.32
C ALA A 325 15.96 3.98 9.50
N LEU A 326 15.79 4.41 8.26
CA LEU A 326 16.91 4.77 7.40
C LEU A 326 17.55 6.07 7.91
N LYS A 327 18.89 6.11 7.95
CA LYS A 327 19.60 7.30 8.40
C LYS A 327 19.39 8.45 7.41
N GLY A 328 18.99 9.62 7.90
CA GLY A 328 18.74 10.81 7.06
C GLY A 328 17.42 10.74 6.28
N SER A 329 16.53 9.80 6.63
CA SER A 329 15.20 9.71 6.03
C SER A 329 14.19 10.60 6.76
N ALA A 330 13.08 10.89 6.08
CA ALA A 330 12.03 11.75 6.63
C ALA A 330 11.34 11.11 7.85
N GLU A 331 11.25 9.78 7.90
CA GLU A 331 10.67 9.03 9.02
C GLU A 331 11.49 9.20 10.30
N LEU A 332 12.82 9.15 10.19
CA LEU A 332 13.71 9.40 11.32
C LEU A 332 13.55 10.83 11.85
N ASP A 333 13.48 11.80 10.94
CA ASP A 333 13.32 13.21 11.31
C ASP A 333 11.94 13.49 11.92
N PHE A 334 10.88 12.81 11.44
CA PHE A 334 9.57 12.85 12.06
C PHE A 334 9.61 12.42 13.54
N PHE A 335 10.30 11.33 13.87
CA PHE A 335 10.43 10.87 15.26
C PHE A 335 11.28 11.81 16.13
N LYS A 336 12.30 12.46 15.56
CA LYS A 336 13.12 13.45 16.29
C LYS A 336 12.39 14.76 16.59
N VAL A 337 11.50 15.18 15.71
CA VAL A 337 10.73 16.42 15.88
C VAL A 337 9.50 16.20 16.76
N SER A 338 8.96 14.98 16.77
CA SER A 338 7.76 14.62 17.54
C SER A 338 8.05 14.15 18.99
N SER A 339 9.33 14.06 19.37
CA SER A 339 9.77 13.81 20.75
C SER A 339 9.99 15.11 21.49
#